data_AF-S6B0N4-F1
#
_entry.id   AF-S6B0N4-F1
#
_cell.length_a   1.000
_cell.length_b   1.000
_cell.length_c   1.000
_cell.angle_alpha   90.00
_cell.angle_beta   90.00
_cell.angle_gamma   90.00
#
_symmetry.space_group_name_H-M   'P 1'
#
loop_
_entity.id
_entity.type
_entity.pdbx_description
1 polymer ?
#
loop_
_entity_poly.entity_id
_entity_poly.type
_entity_poly.pdbx_seq_one_letter_code
_entity_poly.pdbx_strand_id
1 'polypeptide(L)'
;MSNHVNELDDVEATLGAIDRVMNKVEVETLASINTAYITCSSECGPRMQYLGAGYYVKRAPMVVRNMLERRKEQLEKEPVIQIKQDVPKHKEIPKDGDTIEIVERYDSSDEGAL
;
A
#
# COMPACT_ATOMS: atom_id res chain seq x y z
N MET A 1 -0.67 -24.04 7.87
CA MET A 1 -1.96 -23.44 8.29
C MET A 1 -1.80 -22.29 9.29
N SER A 2 -0.67 -22.14 10.00
CA SER A 2 -0.45 -21.06 10.99
C SER A 2 -0.18 -19.67 10.39
N ASN A 3 0.50 -19.58 9.24
CA ASN A 3 0.87 -18.29 8.65
C ASN A 3 -0.32 -17.45 8.19
N HIS A 4 -1.42 -18.11 7.84
CA HIS A 4 -2.58 -17.46 7.24
C HIS A 4 -3.47 -16.76 8.28
N VAL A 5 -3.49 -17.29 9.51
CA VAL A 5 -4.21 -16.70 10.65
C VAL A 5 -3.43 -15.50 11.18
N ASN A 6 -2.10 -15.65 11.35
CA ASN A 6 -1.24 -14.55 11.79
C ASN A 6 -1.26 -13.36 10.79
N GLU A 7 -1.30 -13.64 9.48
CA GLU A 7 -1.37 -12.57 8.48
C GLU A 7 -2.71 -11.82 8.53
N LEU A 8 -3.82 -12.52 8.82
CA LEU A 8 -5.12 -11.87 8.95
C LEU A 8 -5.13 -10.92 10.17
N ASP A 9 -4.62 -11.38 11.31
CA ASP A 9 -4.51 -10.58 12.54
C ASP A 9 -3.66 -9.31 12.31
N ASP A 10 -2.54 -9.43 11.58
CA ASP A 10 -1.67 -8.31 11.23
C ASP A 10 -2.37 -7.29 10.32
N VAL A 11 -3.16 -7.76 9.35
CA VAL A 11 -3.95 -6.89 8.46
C VAL A 11 -5.02 -6.13 9.23
N GLU A 12 -5.75 -6.80 10.13
CA GLU A 12 -6.77 -6.18 10.98
C GLU A 12 -6.19 -5.15 11.93
N ALA A 13 -5.06 -5.46 12.57
CA ALA A 13 -4.35 -4.53 13.43
C ALA A 13 -3.92 -3.27 12.65
N THR A 14 -3.43 -3.44 11.42
CA THR A 14 -3.02 -2.33 10.56
C THR A 14 -4.21 -1.47 10.12
N LEU A 15 -5.34 -2.07 9.76
CA LEU A 15 -6.57 -1.36 9.42
C LEU A 15 -7.07 -0.52 10.61
N GLY A 16 -7.12 -1.11 11.81
CA GLY A 16 -7.51 -0.39 13.02
C GLY A 16 -6.57 0.76 13.36
N ALA A 17 -5.27 0.62 13.09
CA ALA A 17 -4.31 1.71 13.24
C ALA A 17 -4.54 2.84 12.24
N ILE A 18 -4.90 2.52 10.99
CA ILE A 18 -5.21 3.51 9.96
C ILE A 18 -6.47 4.30 10.33
N ASP A 19 -7.55 3.63 10.73
CA ASP A 19 -8.81 4.29 11.08
C ASP A 19 -8.65 5.31 12.23
N ARG A 20 -7.73 5.05 13.17
CA ARG A 20 -7.40 5.98 14.27
C ARG A 20 -6.69 7.26 13.82
N VAL A 21 -6.00 7.23 12.68
CA VAL A 21 -5.18 8.35 12.18
C VAL A 21 -5.80 9.06 10.97
N MET A 22 -6.78 8.45 10.30
CA MET A 22 -7.39 8.94 9.05
C MET A 22 -7.88 10.40 9.10
N ASN A 23 -8.37 10.85 10.25
CA ASN A 23 -8.96 12.19 10.43
C ASN A 23 -8.08 13.12 11.29
N LYS A 24 -6.80 12.79 11.44
CA LYS A 24 -5.85 13.56 12.26
C LYS A 24 -4.71 14.06 11.40
N VAL A 25 -4.11 15.16 11.83
CA VAL A 25 -2.88 15.69 11.21
C VAL A 25 -1.67 15.04 11.88
N GLU A 26 -1.70 14.95 13.20
CA GLU A 26 -0.66 14.34 14.02
C GLU A 26 -1.25 13.54 15.19
N VAL A 27 -0.46 12.59 15.70
CA VAL A 27 -0.77 11.82 16.91
C VAL A 27 0.47 11.65 17.76
N GLU A 28 0.30 11.69 19.07
CA GLU A 28 1.32 11.23 20.00
C GLU A 28 1.47 9.71 19.91
N THR A 29 2.70 9.24 19.79
CA THR A 29 3.06 7.85 19.50
C THR A 29 4.25 7.41 20.33
N LEU A 30 4.36 6.10 20.54
CA LEU A 30 5.54 5.47 21.11
C LEU A 30 6.32 4.78 20.00
N ALA A 31 7.51 5.28 19.69
CA ALA A 31 8.43 4.62 18.78
C ALA A 31 9.29 3.63 19.55
N SER A 32 9.36 2.39 19.06
CA SER A 32 10.29 1.39 19.60
C SER A 32 11.69 1.63 19.03
N ILE A 33 12.67 1.74 19.91
CA ILE A 33 14.10 1.83 19.59
C ILE A 33 14.80 0.73 20.38
N ASN A 34 15.21 -0.34 19.69
CA ASN A 34 15.75 -1.56 20.29
C ASN A 34 14.79 -2.16 21.35
N THR A 35 15.13 -2.03 22.63
CA THR A 35 14.35 -2.53 23.78
C THR A 35 13.66 -1.41 24.56
N ALA A 36 13.75 -0.17 24.09
CA ALA A 36 13.18 1.01 24.74
C ALA A 36 12.07 1.63 23.88
N TYR A 37 11.22 2.41 24.53
CA TYR A 37 10.19 3.20 23.86
C TYR A 37 10.45 4.68 24.10
N ILE A 38 10.27 5.49 23.06
CA ILE A 38 10.34 6.95 23.15
C ILE A 38 9.02 7.56 22.69
N THR A 39 8.58 8.60 23.38
CA THR A 39 7.42 9.40 23.00
C THR A 39 7.78 10.35 21.86
N CYS A 40 6.99 10.35 20.79
CA CYS A 40 7.14 11.27 19.66
C CYS A 40 5.79 11.67 19.06
N SER A 41 5.75 12.81 18.36
CA SER A 41 4.63 13.15 17.48
C SER A 41 4.85 12.52 16.11
N SER A 42 3.83 11.86 15.56
CA SER A 42 3.84 11.27 14.24
C SER A 42 2.81 11.93 13.34
N GLU A 43 3.23 12.37 12.16
CA GLU A 43 2.33 12.83 11.11
C GLU A 43 1.45 11.69 10.61
N CYS A 44 0.15 11.95 10.48
CA CYS A 44 -0.86 10.99 10.02
C CYS A 44 -1.01 10.94 8.49
N GLY A 45 -0.17 11.69 7.77
CA GLY A 45 -0.18 11.85 6.32
C GLY A 45 0.27 10.60 5.53
N PRO A 46 0.86 10.77 4.34
CA PRO A 46 1.15 9.66 3.45
C PRO A 46 2.08 8.63 4.09
N ARG A 47 1.68 7.35 4.00
CA ARG A 47 2.39 6.21 4.59
C ARG A 47 3.42 5.67 3.61
N MET A 48 4.57 5.26 4.14
CA MET A 48 5.60 4.57 3.39
C MET A 48 5.26 3.09 3.28
N GLN A 49 5.08 2.60 2.05
CA GLN A 49 4.90 1.17 1.77
C GLN A 49 6.17 0.60 1.13
N TYR A 50 6.66 -0.50 1.67
CA TYR A 50 7.78 -1.23 1.10
C TYR A 50 7.35 -2.02 -0.15
N LEU A 51 8.12 -1.91 -1.24
CA LEU A 51 7.85 -2.60 -2.51
C LEU A 51 8.83 -3.76 -2.79
N GLY A 52 9.88 -3.92 -1.98
CA GLY A 52 10.96 -4.87 -2.26
C GLY A 52 12.24 -4.17 -2.73
N ALA A 53 13.37 -4.88 -2.68
CA ALA A 53 14.68 -4.41 -3.14
C ALA A 53 15.12 -3.03 -2.60
N GLY A 54 14.71 -2.70 -1.38
CA GLY A 54 15.01 -1.40 -0.77
C GLY A 54 14.13 -0.23 -1.22
N TYR A 55 13.15 -0.46 -2.10
CA TYR A 55 12.25 0.59 -2.60
C TYR A 55 11.03 0.78 -1.71
N TYR A 56 10.65 2.05 -1.55
CA TYR A 56 9.47 2.47 -0.81
C TYR A 56 8.67 3.49 -1.62
N VAL A 57 7.34 3.44 -1.49
CA VAL A 57 6.43 4.40 -2.10
C VAL A 57 5.58 5.09 -1.04
N LYS A 58 5.38 6.40 -1.19
CA LYS A 58 4.42 7.17 -0.39
C LYS A 58 3.02 6.95 -0.94
N ARG A 59 2.09 6.52 -0.10
CA ARG A 59 0.67 6.39 -0.48
C ARG A 59 -0.22 7.14 0.49
N ALA A 60 -1.30 7.71 -0.03
CA ALA A 60 -2.34 8.29 0.79
C ALA A 60 -2.95 7.21 1.72
N PRO A 61 -3.28 7.53 2.98
CA PRO A 61 -3.86 6.58 3.94
C PRO A 61 -5.08 5.82 3.39
N MET A 62 -5.98 6.49 2.66
CA MET A 62 -7.13 5.86 1.99
C MET A 62 -6.73 4.77 0.99
N VAL A 63 -5.65 4.96 0.24
CA VAL A 63 -5.19 3.98 -0.74
C VAL A 63 -4.69 2.72 0.00
N VAL A 64 -3.94 2.91 1.08
CA VAL A 64 -3.43 1.80 1.90
C VAL A 64 -4.60 1.05 2.56
N ARG A 65 -5.59 1.75 3.09
CA ARG A 65 -6.82 1.17 3.66
C ARG A 65 -7.51 0.26 2.65
N ASN A 66 -7.80 0.76 1.46
CA ASN A 66 -8.47 -0.01 0.41
C ASN A 66 -7.67 -1.25 -0.03
N MET A 67 -6.34 -1.15 -0.04
CA MET A 67 -5.48 -2.30 -0.35
C MET A 67 -5.54 -3.37 0.75
N LEU A 68 -5.53 -2.96 2.02
CA LEU A 68 -5.63 -3.86 3.16
C LEU A 68 -7.02 -4.49 3.26
N GLU A 69 -8.10 -3.76 2.97
CA GLU A 69 -9.46 -4.33 2.90
C GLU A 69 -9.55 -5.41 1.82
N ARG A 70 -9.01 -5.16 0.62
CA ARG A 70 -8.93 -6.19 -0.43
C ARG A 70 -8.10 -7.39 0.00
N ARG A 71 -7.00 -7.16 0.72
CA ARG A 71 -6.15 -8.25 1.24
C ARG A 71 -6.90 -9.06 2.29
N LYS A 72 -7.61 -8.40 3.21
CA LYS A 72 -8.46 -9.03 4.21
C LYS A 72 -9.52 -9.92 3.55
N GLU A 73 -10.25 -9.40 2.57
CA GLU A 73 -11.25 -10.18 1.84
C GLU A 73 -10.66 -11.42 1.14
N GLN A 74 -9.44 -11.29 0.58
CA GLN A 74 -8.73 -12.41 -0.02
C GLN A 74 -8.27 -13.45 1.00
N LEU A 75 -7.95 -13.01 2.22
CA LEU A 75 -7.52 -13.91 3.29
C LEU A 75 -8.70 -14.61 3.96
N GLU A 76 -9.86 -13.95 4.04
CA GLU A 76 -11.11 -14.50 4.59
C GLU A 76 -11.80 -15.49 3.63
N LYS A 77 -11.68 -15.27 2.32
CA LYS A 77 -12.18 -16.21 1.31
C LYS A 77 -11.13 -17.30 1.09
N GLU A 78 -11.51 -18.58 1.28
CA GLU A 78 -10.67 -19.72 0.86
C GLU A 78 -10.16 -19.50 -0.57
N PRO A 79 -8.90 -19.91 -0.88
CA PRO A 79 -8.20 -19.46 -2.07
C PRO A 79 -9.05 -19.78 -3.30
N VAL A 80 -9.59 -18.73 -3.92
CA VAL A 80 -10.28 -18.84 -5.20
C VAL A 80 -9.26 -19.44 -6.15
N ILE A 81 -9.58 -20.66 -6.60
CA ILE A 81 -8.87 -21.46 -7.60
C ILE A 81 -8.06 -20.53 -8.50
N GLN A 82 -6.73 -20.74 -8.55
CA GLN A 82 -5.87 -20.07 -9.51
C GLN A 82 -6.47 -20.27 -10.90
N ILE A 83 -7.22 -19.27 -11.37
CA ILE A 83 -7.58 -19.16 -12.77
C ILE A 83 -6.23 -18.90 -13.42
N LYS A 84 -5.67 -19.93 -14.07
CA LYS A 84 -4.55 -19.76 -15.00
C LYS A 84 -4.99 -18.69 -15.99
N GLN A 85 -4.58 -17.45 -15.76
CA GLN A 85 -4.59 -16.45 -16.81
C GLN A 85 -3.56 -16.96 -17.82
N ASP A 86 -4.03 -17.43 -18.97
CA ASP A 86 -3.20 -17.51 -20.15
C ASP A 86 -2.76 -16.09 -20.46
N VAL A 87 -1.56 -15.74 -20.01
CA VAL A 87 -0.92 -14.47 -20.32
C VAL A 87 -0.64 -14.51 -21.83
N PRO A 88 -1.27 -13.65 -22.66
CA PRO A 88 -0.83 -13.54 -24.04
C PRO A 88 0.64 -13.11 -24.02
N LYS A 89 1.50 -13.86 -24.72
CA LYS A 89 2.94 -13.60 -24.81
C LYS A 89 3.17 -12.11 -25.14
N HIS A 90 3.51 -11.32 -24.13
CA HIS A 90 3.90 -9.93 -24.34
C HIS A 90 5.20 -9.94 -25.13
N LYS A 91 5.22 -9.15 -26.22
CA LYS A 91 6.44 -8.85 -26.97
C LYS A 91 7.52 -8.38 -26.00
N GLU A 92 8.71 -8.97 -26.12
CA GLU A 92 9.90 -8.60 -25.37
C GLU A 92 10.15 -7.09 -25.50
N ILE A 93 10.21 -6.41 -24.35
CA ILE A 93 10.66 -5.02 -24.27
C ILE A 93 12.20 -5.07 -24.36
N PRO A 94 12.86 -4.35 -25.28
CA PRO A 94 14.31 -4.31 -25.34
C PRO A 94 14.87 -3.75 -24.03
N LYS A 95 15.73 -4.52 -23.39
CA LYS A 95 16.54 -4.08 -22.26
C LYS A 95 17.71 -3.29 -22.82
N ASP A 96 17.65 -1.97 -22.76
CA ASP A 96 18.82 -1.09 -22.68
C ASP A 96 18.39 0.27 -22.14
N GLY A 97 18.95 0.66 -20.98
CA GLY A 97 18.81 1.97 -20.35
C GLY A 97 17.79 2.03 -19.21
N ASP A 98 18.27 2.04 -17.96
CA ASP A 98 17.49 2.20 -16.73
C ASP A 98 16.89 3.60 -16.62
N THR A 99 15.81 3.88 -17.35
CA THR A 99 14.95 5.03 -17.12
C THR A 99 13.51 4.64 -17.36
N ILE A 100 12.73 4.52 -16.28
CA ILE A 100 11.28 4.47 -16.37
C ILE A 100 10.80 5.92 -16.46
N GLU A 101 10.54 6.41 -17.66
CA GLU A 101 9.80 7.67 -17.82
C GLU A 101 8.34 7.42 -17.43
N ILE A 102 7.92 8.00 -16.31
CA ILE A 102 6.51 8.10 -15.97
C ILE A 102 5.96 9.29 -16.76
N VAL A 103 5.30 8.99 -17.88
CA VAL A 103 4.59 10.01 -18.68
C VAL A 103 3.26 10.30 -17.97
N GLU A 104 3.22 11.36 -17.16
CA GLU A 104 1.96 11.93 -16.67
C GLU A 104 1.26 12.63 -17.86
N ARG A 105 0.23 11.98 -18.41
CA ARG A 105 -0.66 12.62 -19.37
C ARG A 105 -1.73 13.37 -18.60
N TYR A 106 -1.60 14.68 -18.52
CA TYR A 106 -2.72 15.55 -18.19
C TYR A 106 -3.59 15.63 -19.44
N ASP A 107 -4.79 15.04 -19.38
CA ASP A 107 -5.82 15.32 -20.38
C ASP A 107 -6.22 16.79 -20.19
N SER A 108 -5.73 17.66 -21.08
CA SER A 108 -6.07 19.08 -21.11
C SER A 108 -7.45 19.33 -21.71
N SER A 109 -8.39 18.41 -21.55
CA SER A 109 -9.75 18.51 -22.06
C SER A 109 -10.71 19.28 -21.15
N ASP A 110 -10.18 19.94 -20.10
CA ASP A 110 -10.95 20.84 -19.22
C ASP A 110 -10.60 22.33 -19.41
N GLU A 111 -10.09 22.72 -20.59
CA GLU A 111 -10.26 24.09 -21.08
C GLU A 111 -11.64 24.21 -21.73
N GLY A 112 -12.69 24.40 -20.94
CA GLY A 112 -14.01 24.64 -21.53
C GLY A 112 -15.23 24.56 -20.63
N ALA A 113 -15.27 25.27 -19.51
CA ALA A 113 -16.54 25.75 -18.96
C ALA A 113 -16.34 27.06 -18.18
N LEU A 114 -16.77 28.15 -18.81
CA LEU A 114 -17.03 29.45 -18.19
C LEU A 114 -18.06 29.34 -17.06
#